data_AF-A0A0A1ZIB2-F1
#
_entry.id   AF-A0A0A1ZIB2-F1
#
_cell.length_a   1.000
_cell.length_b   1.000
_cell.length_c   1.000
_cell.angle_alpha   90.00
_cell.angle_beta   90.00
_cell.angle_gamma   90.00
#
_symmetry.space_group_name_H-M   'P 1'
#
loop_
_entity.id
_entity.type
_entity.pdbx_description
1 polymer ?
#
loop_
_entity_poly.entity_id
_entity_poly.type
_entity_poly.pdbx_seq_one_letter_code
_entity_poly.pdbx_strand_id
1 'polypeptide(L)'
;MIIKNNSTSLIISLLFLLILPFVQKQWFNLYLFNINNISFYSILYYLSGIICPSLICFNSLNNFTYYKFNEYKIASNKIIKGKALLLLVVVNLLFLSYLITEYFYINFDLITNLFLEGVNFQEPEILQLFIFVFFVAIFLIFMKSRRLFKKLILINFIFISFFIWYLQINNIKIDDQFHIYKYYQLDNINLINVLNLLLIEIFYFTWSFLSYKSNLSDWIIHKPSKGDMNPLFKIFIFYFFIIFYYSILT
;
A
#
# COMPACT_ATOMS: atom_id res chain seq x y z
N MET A 1 4.60 27.59 -18.10
CA MET A 1 4.84 26.90 -16.82
C MET A 1 5.16 25.44 -17.12
N ILE A 2 6.45 25.12 -17.28
CA ILE A 2 6.92 23.77 -17.55
C ILE A 2 6.69 22.97 -16.27
N ILE A 3 5.71 22.07 -16.28
CA ILE A 3 5.56 21.06 -15.24
C ILE A 3 6.85 20.24 -15.32
N LYS A 4 7.73 20.40 -14.32
CA LYS A 4 8.90 19.55 -14.13
C LYS A 4 8.37 18.16 -13.74
N ASN A 5 7.93 17.42 -14.75
CA ASN A 5 7.09 16.25 -14.56
C ASN A 5 8.01 15.06 -14.33
N ASN A 6 7.91 14.45 -13.15
CA ASN A 6 8.37 13.08 -12.86
C ASN A 6 7.65 12.03 -13.75
N SER A 7 7.07 12.41 -14.90
CA SER A 7 6.37 11.49 -15.80
C SER A 7 7.34 10.56 -16.50
N THR A 8 8.57 10.99 -16.79
CA THR A 8 9.61 10.14 -17.38
C THR A 8 10.00 9.00 -16.44
N SER A 9 10.20 9.27 -15.16
CA SER A 9 10.51 8.23 -14.16
C SER A 9 9.35 7.26 -13.98
N LEU A 10 8.11 7.75 -13.99
CA LEU A 10 6.92 6.90 -13.94
C LEU A 10 6.84 6.00 -15.18
N ILE A 11 7.00 6.54 -16.39
CA ILE A 11 7.00 5.75 -17.63
C ILE A 11 8.10 4.67 -17.63
N ILE A 12 9.32 5.03 -17.21
CA ILE A 12 10.42 4.06 -17.10
C ILE A 12 10.07 2.95 -16.10
N SER A 13 9.50 3.30 -14.94
CA SER A 13 9.06 2.29 -13.97
C SER A 13 7.97 1.37 -14.52
N LEU A 14 7.04 1.90 -15.33
CA LEU A 14 5.98 1.10 -15.96
C LEU A 14 6.54 0.13 -17.01
N LEU A 15 7.48 0.58 -17.83
CA LEU A 15 8.16 -0.29 -18.81
C LEU A 15 8.90 -1.43 -18.10
N PHE A 16 9.59 -1.11 -17.00
CA PHE A 16 10.28 -2.11 -16.21
C PHE A 16 9.32 -3.14 -15.61
N LEU A 17 8.17 -2.68 -15.08
CA LEU A 17 7.11 -3.56 -14.56
C LEU A 17 6.51 -4.49 -15.62
N LEU A 18 6.50 -4.11 -16.90
CA LEU A 18 6.02 -4.99 -17.96
C LEU A 18 7.01 -6.10 -18.35
N ILE A 19 8.32 -5.80 -18.28
CA ILE A 19 9.37 -6.73 -18.74
C ILE A 19 9.82 -7.67 -17.63
N LEU A 20 9.92 -7.17 -16.40
CA LEU A 20 10.44 -7.91 -15.25
C LEU A 20 9.77 -9.28 -14.99
N PRO A 21 8.43 -9.48 -15.09
CA PRO A 21 7.83 -10.76 -14.72
C PRO A 21 8.24 -11.88 -15.67
N PHE A 22 8.47 -11.56 -16.96
CA PHE A 22 8.98 -12.53 -17.94
C PHE A 22 10.42 -12.95 -17.63
N VAL A 23 11.27 -11.98 -17.27
CA VAL A 23 12.66 -12.23 -16.89
C VAL A 23 12.72 -13.07 -15.60
N GLN A 24 11.88 -12.75 -14.63
CA GLN A 24 11.79 -13.50 -13.37
C GLN A 24 11.36 -14.95 -13.59
N LYS A 25 10.40 -15.21 -14.48
CA LYS A 25 9.98 -16.58 -14.84
C LYS A 25 11.10 -17.37 -15.51
N GLN A 26 11.91 -16.72 -16.35
CA GLN A 26 13.09 -17.34 -16.94
C GLN A 26 14.14 -17.70 -15.88
N TRP A 27 14.43 -16.78 -14.95
CA TRP A 27 15.36 -17.05 -13.85
C TRP A 27 14.87 -18.17 -12.94
N PHE A 28 13.56 -18.25 -12.67
CA PHE A 28 12.98 -19.36 -11.93
C PHE A 28 13.23 -20.71 -12.62
N ASN A 29 12.96 -20.80 -13.92
CA ASN A 29 13.20 -22.03 -14.68
C ASN A 29 14.67 -22.44 -14.62
N LEU A 30 15.59 -21.49 -14.76
CA LEU A 30 17.03 -21.73 -14.66
C LEU A 30 17.47 -22.14 -13.26
N TYR A 31 16.86 -21.55 -12.23
CA TYR A 31 17.08 -21.95 -10.84
C TYR A 31 16.66 -23.41 -10.61
N LEU A 32 15.49 -23.83 -11.13
CA LEU A 32 15.01 -25.21 -11.01
C LEU A 32 15.95 -26.25 -11.63
N PHE A 33 16.75 -25.88 -12.64
CA PHE A 33 17.76 -26.79 -13.22
C PHE A 33 18.98 -27.00 -12.33
N ASN A 34 19.23 -26.15 -11.33
CA ASN A 34 20.44 -26.19 -10.51
C ASN A 34 20.15 -25.99 -9.02
N ILE A 35 19.11 -26.70 -8.52
CA ILE A 35 18.60 -26.57 -7.14
C ILE A 35 19.68 -26.90 -6.08
N ASN A 36 20.59 -27.83 -6.38
CA ASN A 36 21.54 -28.36 -5.40
C ASN A 36 22.75 -27.46 -5.12
N ASN A 37 22.96 -26.41 -5.92
CA ASN A 37 24.08 -25.48 -5.76
C ASN A 37 23.59 -24.04 -5.69
N ILE A 38 24.27 -23.20 -4.89
CA ILE A 38 24.09 -21.75 -4.95
C ILE A 38 24.62 -21.27 -6.30
N SER A 39 23.72 -21.18 -7.27
CA SER A 39 24.02 -20.70 -8.62
C SER A 39 23.77 -19.20 -8.72
N PHE A 40 24.42 -18.54 -9.66
CA PHE A 40 24.14 -17.13 -9.94
C PHE A 40 22.65 -16.88 -10.23
N TYR A 41 21.96 -17.82 -10.87
CA TYR A 41 20.54 -17.75 -11.16
C TYR A 41 19.65 -17.87 -9.91
N SER A 42 20.07 -18.63 -8.90
CA SER A 42 19.33 -18.65 -7.63
C SER A 42 19.38 -17.27 -6.97
N ILE A 43 20.55 -16.64 -6.89
CA ILE A 43 20.72 -15.29 -6.34
C ILE A 43 19.87 -14.27 -7.09
N LEU A 44 19.89 -14.29 -8.43
CA LEU A 44 19.05 -13.41 -9.25
C LEU A 44 17.56 -13.62 -8.99
N TYR A 45 17.12 -14.88 -8.89
CA TYR A 45 15.73 -15.20 -8.57
C TYR A 45 15.34 -14.69 -7.19
N TYR A 46 16.15 -14.93 -6.14
CA TYR A 46 15.91 -14.40 -4.80
C TYR A 46 15.80 -12.87 -4.78
N LEU A 47 16.72 -12.17 -5.45
CA LEU A 47 16.69 -10.71 -5.54
C LEU A 47 15.49 -10.19 -6.32
N SER A 48 15.04 -10.91 -7.35
CA SER A 48 13.92 -10.48 -8.20
C SER A 48 12.62 -10.27 -7.43
N GLY A 49 12.34 -11.12 -6.43
CA GLY A 49 11.16 -10.98 -5.56
C GLY A 49 11.14 -9.70 -4.71
N ILE A 50 12.30 -9.07 -4.47
CA ILE A 50 12.43 -7.85 -3.65
C ILE A 50 12.36 -6.59 -4.52
N ILE A 51 12.76 -6.68 -5.80
CA ILE A 51 12.84 -5.53 -6.70
C ILE A 51 11.48 -4.86 -6.87
N CYS A 52 10.43 -5.63 -7.19
CA CYS A 52 9.10 -5.05 -7.44
C CYS A 52 8.53 -4.38 -6.18
N PRO A 53 8.47 -5.02 -4.99
CA PRO A 53 8.04 -4.36 -3.77
C PRO A 53 8.82 -3.10 -3.43
N SER A 54 10.14 -3.11 -3.64
CA SER A 54 10.99 -1.93 -3.43
C SER A 54 10.62 -0.77 -4.35
N LEU A 55 10.43 -1.05 -5.64
CA LEU A 55 9.99 -0.06 -6.64
C LEU A 55 8.65 0.57 -6.28
N ILE A 56 7.71 -0.24 -5.78
CA ILE A 56 6.39 0.22 -5.31
C ILE A 56 6.58 1.24 -4.17
N CYS A 57 7.39 0.89 -3.17
CA CYS A 57 7.68 1.77 -2.04
C CYS A 57 8.39 3.07 -2.45
N PHE A 58 9.41 2.99 -3.30
CA PHE A 58 10.11 4.19 -3.79
C PHE A 58 9.17 5.10 -4.56
N ASN A 59 8.35 4.55 -5.46
CA ASN A 59 7.42 5.34 -6.23
C ASN A 59 6.33 5.97 -5.35
N SER A 60 5.80 5.21 -4.39
CA SER A 60 4.84 5.69 -3.40
C SER A 60 5.41 6.82 -2.55
N LEU A 61 6.64 6.67 -2.04
CA LEU A 61 7.32 7.71 -1.26
C LEU A 61 7.51 8.99 -2.05
N ASN A 62 7.89 8.89 -3.33
CA ASN A 62 8.21 10.06 -4.15
C ASN A 62 6.97 10.78 -4.66
N ASN A 63 5.90 10.05 -5.00
CA ASN A 63 4.75 10.60 -5.71
C ASN A 63 3.47 10.68 -4.85
N PHE A 64 3.33 9.87 -3.80
CA PHE A 64 2.08 9.67 -3.05
C PHE A 64 2.19 10.02 -1.55
N THR A 65 3.16 10.88 -1.18
CA THR A 65 3.36 11.33 0.21
C THR A 65 3.02 12.81 0.40
N TYR A 66 3.50 13.66 -0.50
CA TYR A 66 3.42 15.12 -0.40
C TYR A 66 2.47 15.68 -1.46
N TYR A 67 1.17 15.51 -1.24
CA TYR A 67 0.18 16.16 -2.09
C TYR A 67 0.18 17.68 -1.86
N LYS A 68 0.28 18.42 -2.95
CA LYS A 68 0.05 19.86 -2.98
C LYS A 68 -1.27 20.08 -3.71
N PHE A 69 -2.24 20.67 -3.02
CA PHE A 69 -3.53 21.03 -3.60
C PHE A 69 -3.52 22.52 -3.95
N ASN A 70 -4.15 22.88 -5.05
CA ASN A 70 -4.10 24.25 -5.57
C ASN A 70 -5.04 25.15 -4.78
N GLU A 71 -4.49 26.01 -3.91
CA GLU A 71 -5.28 27.01 -3.19
C GLU A 71 -5.68 28.22 -4.05
N TYR A 72 -4.89 28.52 -5.09
CA TYR A 72 -4.95 29.83 -5.76
C TYR A 72 -5.67 29.83 -7.11
N LYS A 73 -6.11 28.67 -7.62
CA LYS A 73 -6.86 28.61 -8.87
C LYS A 73 -8.34 28.39 -8.61
N ILE A 74 -8.99 29.52 -8.34
CA ILE A 74 -10.42 29.76 -8.52
C ILE A 74 -11.25 28.86 -7.62
N ALA A 75 -11.64 29.44 -6.47
CA ALA A 75 -12.70 28.94 -5.62
C ALA A 75 -13.77 28.25 -6.47
N SER A 76 -13.84 26.92 -6.36
CA SER A 76 -15.05 26.25 -6.79
C SER A 76 -16.17 26.86 -5.92
N ASN A 77 -17.16 27.50 -6.53
CA ASN A 77 -18.28 28.12 -5.79
C ASN A 77 -19.02 27.11 -4.89
N LYS A 78 -18.75 25.81 -5.05
CA LYS A 78 -19.33 24.71 -4.28
C LYS A 78 -18.40 24.34 -3.14
N ILE A 79 -18.81 24.74 -1.95
CA ILE A 79 -18.11 24.49 -0.69
C ILE A 79 -18.85 23.38 0.07
N ILE A 80 -18.11 22.45 0.66
CA ILE A 80 -18.62 21.42 1.59
C ILE A 80 -18.38 21.95 3.01
N LYS A 81 -19.45 22.04 3.81
CA LYS A 81 -19.41 22.57 5.19
C LYS A 81 -20.32 21.78 6.12
N GLY A 82 -20.13 21.99 7.43
CA GLY A 82 -21.06 21.53 8.47
C GLY A 82 -21.14 20.00 8.58
N LYS A 83 -22.35 19.46 8.76
CA LYS A 83 -22.59 18.03 9.04
C LYS A 83 -22.07 17.08 7.96
N ALA A 84 -22.18 17.48 6.68
CA ALA A 84 -21.72 16.66 5.57
C ALA A 84 -20.19 16.50 5.58
N LEU A 85 -19.46 17.57 5.92
CA LEU A 85 -18.01 17.52 6.05
C LEU A 85 -17.59 16.65 7.24
N LEU A 86 -18.26 16.77 8.38
CA LEU A 86 -18.01 15.95 9.55
C LEU A 86 -18.18 14.47 9.24
N LEU A 87 -19.28 14.10 8.59
CA LEU A 87 -19.51 12.71 8.19
C LEU A 87 -18.39 12.20 7.29
N LEU A 88 -17.99 12.99 6.28
CA LEU A 88 -16.91 12.62 5.37
C LEU A 88 -15.57 12.43 6.10
N VAL A 89 -15.24 13.35 7.01
CA VAL A 89 -14.02 13.27 7.85
C VAL A 89 -14.02 12.02 8.73
N VAL A 90 -15.11 11.79 9.46
CA VAL A 90 -15.24 10.64 10.39
C VAL A 90 -15.17 9.33 9.62
N VAL A 91 -15.93 9.19 8.54
CA VAL A 91 -15.94 7.98 7.72
C VAL A 91 -14.54 7.72 7.15
N ASN A 92 -13.90 8.73 6.56
CA ASN A 92 -12.59 8.56 5.95
C ASN A 92 -11.50 8.23 6.98
N LEU A 93 -11.53 8.84 8.16
CA LEU A 93 -10.60 8.54 9.24
C LEU A 93 -10.80 7.12 9.77
N LEU A 94 -12.03 6.70 10.03
CA LEU A 94 -12.34 5.36 10.53
C LEU A 94 -11.92 4.27 9.54
N PHE A 95 -12.20 4.44 8.25
CA PHE A 95 -11.75 3.50 7.23
C PHE A 95 -10.23 3.46 7.12
N LEU A 96 -9.57 4.62 7.09
CA LEU A 96 -8.10 4.67 6.99
C LEU A 96 -7.43 4.05 8.21
N SER A 97 -7.93 4.34 9.42
CA SER A 97 -7.37 3.76 10.64
C SER A 97 -7.62 2.26 10.74
N TYR A 98 -8.80 1.79 10.35
CA TYR A 98 -9.12 0.37 10.27
C TYR A 98 -8.17 -0.36 9.31
N LEU A 99 -8.03 0.12 8.07
CA LEU A 99 -7.13 -0.47 7.08
C LEU A 99 -5.68 -0.52 7.57
N ILE A 100 -5.20 0.54 8.23
CA ILE A 100 -3.84 0.57 8.77
C ILE A 100 -3.67 -0.48 9.90
N THR A 101 -4.62 -0.56 10.83
CA THR A 101 -4.58 -1.52 11.93
C THR A 101 -4.57 -2.95 11.43
N GLU A 102 -5.52 -3.30 10.54
CA GLU A 102 -5.60 -4.60 9.87
C GLU A 102 -4.28 -4.96 9.18
N TYR A 103 -3.70 -3.99 8.48
CA TYR A 103 -2.48 -4.21 7.74
C TYR A 103 -1.27 -4.48 8.65
N PHE A 104 -1.18 -3.84 9.81
CA PHE A 104 -0.18 -4.20 10.83
C PHE A 104 -0.45 -5.56 11.44
N TYR A 105 -1.72 -5.88 11.70
CA TYR A 105 -2.11 -7.16 12.26
C TYR A 105 -1.69 -8.33 11.35
N ILE A 106 -1.91 -8.21 10.04
CA ILE A 106 -1.43 -9.17 9.03
C ILE A 106 0.07 -9.45 9.16
N ASN A 107 0.89 -8.42 9.41
CA ASN A 107 2.32 -8.60 9.55
C ASN A 107 2.69 -9.36 10.82
N PHE A 108 2.06 -9.01 11.95
CA PHE A 108 2.26 -9.71 13.21
C PHE A 108 1.84 -11.17 13.12
N ASP A 109 0.71 -11.45 12.48
CA ASP A 109 0.25 -12.81 12.20
C ASP A 109 1.26 -13.61 11.35
N LEU A 110 1.77 -13.03 10.27
CA LEU A 110 2.81 -13.65 9.45
C LEU A 110 4.08 -13.94 10.26
N ILE A 111 4.56 -12.99 11.09
CA ILE A 111 5.78 -13.17 11.89
C ILE A 111 5.59 -14.29 12.91
N THR A 112 4.46 -14.30 13.61
CA THR A 112 4.19 -15.29 14.66
C THR A 112 4.05 -16.69 14.08
N ASN A 113 3.25 -16.86 13.03
CA ASN A 113 3.06 -18.16 12.38
C ASN A 113 4.33 -18.68 11.68
N LEU A 114 5.19 -17.81 11.14
CA LEU A 114 6.42 -18.23 10.46
C LEU A 114 7.60 -18.53 11.38
N PHE A 115 7.77 -17.77 12.45
CA PHE A 115 9.01 -17.80 13.26
C PHE A 115 8.81 -18.23 14.70
N LEU A 116 7.57 -18.20 15.21
CA LEU A 116 7.23 -18.51 16.59
C LEU A 116 6.21 -19.64 16.65
N GLU A 117 6.56 -20.78 16.03
CA GLU A 117 5.74 -22.00 16.04
C GLU A 117 5.24 -22.32 17.47
N GLY A 118 3.92 -22.41 17.64
CA GLY A 118 3.25 -22.70 18.90
C GLY A 118 2.77 -21.49 19.71
N VAL A 119 3.09 -20.25 19.30
CA VAL A 119 2.46 -19.04 19.85
C VAL A 119 1.27 -18.68 18.98
N ASN A 120 0.08 -19.18 19.31
CA ASN A 120 -1.15 -18.80 18.63
C ASN A 120 -1.44 -17.33 18.89
N PHE A 121 -1.17 -16.47 17.91
CA PHE A 121 -1.60 -15.08 17.97
C PHE A 121 -3.13 -15.07 17.80
N GLN A 122 -3.84 -14.92 18.91
CA GLN A 122 -5.29 -14.81 18.88
C GLN A 122 -5.69 -13.46 18.29
N GLU A 123 -6.65 -13.49 17.38
CA GLU A 123 -7.26 -12.26 16.86
C GLU A 123 -7.70 -11.37 18.02
N PRO A 124 -7.41 -10.06 17.96
CA PRO A 124 -7.79 -9.14 19.01
C PRO A 124 -9.30 -9.19 19.16
N GLU A 125 -9.77 -9.23 20.40
CA GLU A 125 -11.19 -9.07 20.68
C GLU A 125 -11.70 -7.78 20.01
N ILE A 126 -12.95 -7.80 19.56
CA ILE A 126 -13.58 -6.68 18.84
C ILE A 126 -13.35 -5.33 19.56
N LEU A 127 -13.42 -5.33 20.90
CA LEU A 127 -13.21 -4.15 21.72
C LEU A 127 -11.77 -3.64 21.65
N GLN A 128 -10.79 -4.54 21.68
CA GLN A 128 -9.37 -4.19 21.57
C GLN A 128 -9.06 -3.62 20.17
N LEU A 129 -9.61 -4.22 19.12
CA LEU A 129 -9.50 -3.71 17.76
C LEU A 129 -10.04 -2.28 17.66
N PHE A 130 -11.23 -2.00 18.20
CA PHE A 130 -11.79 -0.65 18.20
C PHE A 130 -10.92 0.36 18.94
N ILE A 131 -10.30 -0.03 20.06
CA ILE A 131 -9.36 0.82 20.79
C ILE A 131 -8.15 1.16 19.92
N PHE A 132 -7.54 0.17 19.27
CA PHE A 132 -6.41 0.40 18.36
C PHE A 132 -6.78 1.30 17.18
N VAL A 133 -7.91 1.03 16.52
CA VAL A 133 -8.44 1.84 15.42
C VAL A 133 -8.66 3.29 15.87
N PHE A 134 -9.18 3.50 17.07
CA PHE A 134 -9.36 4.83 17.65
C PHE A 134 -8.02 5.54 17.91
N PHE A 135 -7.03 4.85 18.49
CA PHE A 135 -5.69 5.41 18.68
C PHE A 135 -5.03 5.81 17.36
N VAL A 136 -5.09 4.94 16.35
CA VAL A 136 -4.56 5.26 15.01
C VAL A 136 -5.28 6.47 14.42
N ALA A 137 -6.60 6.57 14.56
CA ALA A 137 -7.36 7.72 14.10
C ALA A 137 -6.91 9.03 14.76
N ILE A 138 -6.70 9.04 16.09
CA ILE A 138 -6.15 10.20 16.81
C ILE A 138 -4.79 10.59 16.25
N PHE A 139 -3.89 9.62 16.08
CA PHE A 139 -2.57 9.93 15.55
C PHE A 139 -2.63 10.46 14.12
N LEU A 140 -3.53 9.98 13.26
CA LEU A 140 -3.64 10.45 11.87
C LEU A 140 -4.02 11.93 11.74
N ILE A 141 -4.60 12.53 12.79
CA ILE A 141 -4.93 13.96 12.84
C ILE A 141 -3.67 14.83 12.85
N PHE A 142 -2.60 14.40 13.54
CA PHE A 142 -1.38 15.19 13.59
C PHE A 142 -0.58 15.05 12.28
N MET A 143 -0.15 16.18 11.71
CA MET A 143 0.52 16.19 10.39
C MET A 143 1.85 15.41 10.40
N LYS A 144 2.60 15.44 11.50
CA LYS A 144 3.91 14.76 11.63
C LYS A 144 3.75 13.25 11.71
N SER A 145 2.83 12.76 12.52
CA SER A 145 2.51 11.32 12.64
C SER A 145 1.93 10.78 11.35
N ARG A 146 1.08 11.51 10.62
CA ARG A 146 0.57 11.07 9.31
C ARG A 146 1.68 10.64 8.35
N ARG A 147 2.76 11.42 8.28
CA ARG A 147 3.94 11.09 7.45
C ARG A 147 4.69 9.87 7.97
N LEU A 148 4.76 9.70 9.28
CA LEU A 148 5.36 8.51 9.90
C LEU A 148 4.54 7.26 9.58
N PHE A 149 3.21 7.30 9.75
CA PHE A 149 2.31 6.21 9.37
C PHE A 149 2.49 5.81 7.92
N LYS A 150 2.58 6.79 7.01
CA LYS A 150 2.83 6.49 5.59
C LYS A 150 4.11 5.69 5.37
N LYS A 151 5.20 6.04 6.05
CA LYS A 151 6.47 5.29 5.97
C LYS A 151 6.35 3.91 6.60
N LEU A 152 5.68 3.80 7.75
CA LEU A 152 5.51 2.52 8.44
C LEU A 152 4.64 1.54 7.62
N ILE A 153 3.60 2.04 6.94
CA ILE A 153 2.78 1.24 6.01
C ILE A 153 3.64 0.67 4.88
N LEU A 154 4.56 1.46 4.32
CA LEU A 154 5.43 1.01 3.24
C LEU A 154 6.51 0.02 3.71
N ILE A 155 7.05 0.23 4.92
CA ILE A 155 7.94 -0.75 5.56
C ILE A 155 7.18 -2.07 5.77
N ASN A 156 5.94 -1.98 6.28
CA ASN A 156 5.07 -3.12 6.48
C ASN A 156 4.80 -3.87 5.16
N PHE A 157 4.51 -3.15 4.07
CA PHE A 157 4.34 -3.73 2.75
C PHE A 157 5.57 -4.52 2.27
N ILE A 158 6.78 -4.00 2.51
CA ILE A 158 8.03 -4.71 2.15
C ILE A 158 8.16 -5.99 2.97
N PHE A 159 7.90 -5.94 4.28
CA PHE A 159 7.98 -7.12 5.13
C PHE A 159 6.98 -8.20 4.71
N ILE A 160 5.71 -7.84 4.48
CA ILE A 160 4.70 -8.79 4.00
C ILE A 160 5.12 -9.38 2.66
N SER A 161 5.60 -8.56 1.72
CA SER A 161 6.08 -9.05 0.42
C SER A 161 7.26 -10.01 0.55
N PHE A 162 8.18 -9.73 1.47
CA PHE A 162 9.32 -10.60 1.76
C PHE A 162 8.88 -11.94 2.36
N PHE A 163 7.92 -11.93 3.30
CA PHE A 163 7.39 -13.15 3.89
C PHE A 163 6.63 -13.99 2.87
N ILE A 164 5.81 -13.38 2.00
CA ILE A 164 5.15 -14.10 0.90
C ILE A 164 6.20 -14.72 -0.03
N TRP A 165 7.25 -13.98 -0.37
CA TRP A 165 8.32 -14.49 -1.22
C TRP A 165 9.07 -15.67 -0.58
N TYR A 166 9.39 -15.56 0.71
CA TYR A 166 9.99 -16.64 1.48
C TYR A 166 9.12 -17.91 1.48
N LEU A 167 7.81 -17.76 1.72
CA LEU A 167 6.84 -18.85 1.68
C LEU A 167 6.79 -19.52 0.30
N GLN A 168 6.75 -18.73 -0.77
CA GLN A 168 6.73 -19.24 -2.15
C GLN A 168 7.98 -20.04 -2.51
N ILE A 169 9.17 -19.57 -2.10
CA ILE A 169 10.42 -20.29 -2.41
C ILE A 169 10.53 -21.61 -1.67
N ASN A 170 10.13 -21.64 -0.39
CA ASN A 170 10.18 -22.84 0.41
C ASN A 170 8.98 -23.78 0.19
N ASN A 171 8.08 -23.43 -0.75
CA ASN A 171 6.87 -24.18 -1.06
C ASN A 171 6.00 -24.48 0.18
N ILE A 172 5.99 -23.54 1.14
CA ILE A 172 5.19 -23.63 2.34
C ILE A 172 3.78 -23.16 1.96
N LYS A 173 2.81 -24.07 2.10
CA LYS A 173 1.41 -23.72 1.86
C LYS A 173 0.91 -22.85 2.99
N ILE A 174 0.34 -21.72 2.61
CA ILE A 174 -0.35 -20.80 3.50
C ILE A 174 -1.80 -21.27 3.51
N ASP A 175 -2.26 -21.73 4.66
CA ASP A 175 -3.60 -22.25 4.88
C ASP A 175 -4.44 -21.28 5.72
N ASP A 176 -5.61 -21.73 6.16
CA ASP A 176 -6.58 -20.93 6.94
C ASP A 176 -6.05 -20.44 8.30
N GLN A 177 -4.83 -20.86 8.69
CA GLN A 177 -4.17 -20.39 9.91
C GLN A 177 -3.69 -18.94 9.78
N PHE A 178 -3.44 -18.48 8.56
CA PHE A 178 -3.03 -17.11 8.31
C PHE A 178 -4.22 -16.18 8.16
N HIS A 179 -4.19 -15.06 8.87
CA HIS A 179 -5.25 -14.07 8.88
C HIS A 179 -5.57 -13.50 7.48
N ILE A 180 -4.59 -13.48 6.57
CA ILE A 180 -4.79 -13.02 5.18
C ILE A 180 -5.82 -13.88 4.44
N TYR A 181 -5.89 -15.19 4.68
CA TYR A 181 -6.82 -16.08 3.97
C TYR A 181 -8.26 -16.02 4.49
N LYS A 182 -8.45 -15.58 5.74
CA LYS A 182 -9.77 -15.49 6.36
C LYS A 182 -10.74 -14.57 5.60
N TYR A 183 -10.20 -13.57 4.89
CA TYR A 183 -11.00 -12.56 4.19
C TYR A 183 -10.85 -12.57 2.67
N TYR A 184 -9.86 -13.28 2.13
CA TYR A 184 -9.56 -13.28 0.71
C TYR A 184 -9.48 -14.70 0.16
N GLN A 185 -10.47 -15.07 -0.66
CA GLN A 185 -10.48 -16.34 -1.42
C GLN A 185 -9.52 -16.31 -2.64
N LEU A 186 -8.64 -15.32 -2.73
CA LEU A 186 -7.72 -15.18 -3.86
C LEU A 186 -6.43 -15.94 -3.55
N ASP A 187 -6.09 -16.91 -4.40
CA ASP A 187 -4.85 -17.69 -4.28
C ASP A 187 -3.58 -16.82 -4.39
N ASN A 188 -3.68 -15.62 -4.97
CA ASN A 188 -2.55 -14.71 -5.16
C ASN A 188 -2.40 -13.68 -4.02
N ILE A 189 -1.65 -14.06 -3.00
CA ILE A 189 -1.41 -13.27 -1.79
C ILE A 189 -0.62 -11.98 -2.08
N ASN A 190 0.27 -12.00 -3.06
CA ASN A 190 0.98 -10.79 -3.49
C ASN A 190 -0.02 -9.74 -4.03
N LEU A 191 -1.03 -10.19 -4.78
CA LEU A 191 -2.07 -9.30 -5.31
C LEU A 191 -2.93 -8.74 -4.17
N ILE A 192 -3.29 -9.54 -3.16
CA ILE A 192 -3.99 -9.07 -1.96
C ILE A 192 -3.18 -7.98 -1.26
N ASN A 193 -1.88 -8.19 -1.06
CA ASN A 193 -0.99 -7.22 -0.43
C ASN A 193 -0.97 -5.87 -1.20
N VAL A 194 -0.92 -5.95 -2.53
CA VAL A 194 -0.98 -4.76 -3.40
C VAL A 194 -2.35 -4.07 -3.33
N LEU A 195 -3.45 -4.81 -3.30
CA LEU A 195 -4.80 -4.24 -3.18
C LEU A 195 -5.00 -3.54 -1.83
N ASN A 196 -4.51 -4.12 -0.74
CA ASN A 196 -4.51 -3.49 0.58
C ASN A 196 -3.75 -2.16 0.55
N LEU A 197 -2.55 -2.14 -0.06
CA LEU A 197 -1.78 -0.91 -0.20
C LEU A 197 -2.49 0.13 -1.08
N LEU A 198 -3.10 -0.27 -2.21
CA LEU A 198 -3.90 0.60 -3.06
C LEU A 198 -5.05 1.27 -2.29
N LEU A 199 -5.81 0.50 -1.51
CA LEU A 199 -6.90 1.03 -0.71
C LEU A 199 -6.39 2.07 0.28
N ILE A 200 -5.32 1.74 1.01
CA ILE A 200 -4.68 2.69 1.94
C ILE A 200 -4.22 3.96 1.22
N GLU A 201 -3.66 3.88 0.01
CA GLU A 201 -3.27 5.05 -0.78
C GLU A 201 -4.44 5.96 -1.13
N ILE A 202 -5.57 5.39 -1.53
CA ILE A 202 -6.78 6.14 -1.88
C ILE A 202 -7.30 6.88 -0.65
N PHE A 203 -7.46 6.17 0.48
CA PHE A 203 -7.93 6.76 1.74
C PHE A 203 -6.92 7.77 2.34
N TYR A 204 -5.63 7.55 2.13
CA TYR A 204 -4.58 8.49 2.54
C TYR A 204 -4.58 9.76 1.68
N PHE A 205 -4.82 9.64 0.38
CA PHE A 205 -5.00 10.78 -0.53
C PHE A 205 -6.22 11.62 -0.13
N THR A 206 -7.38 10.99 0.07
CA THR A 206 -8.60 11.70 0.51
C THR A 206 -8.35 12.36 1.86
N TRP A 207 -7.69 11.68 2.81
CA TRP A 207 -7.37 12.28 4.11
C TRP A 207 -6.44 13.49 3.98
N SER A 208 -5.43 13.39 3.13
CA SER A 208 -4.49 14.48 2.86
C SER A 208 -5.17 15.70 2.25
N PHE A 209 -6.19 15.50 1.41
CA PHE A 209 -7.02 16.57 0.85
C PHE A 209 -7.89 17.23 1.93
N LEU A 210 -8.58 16.41 2.74
CA LEU A 210 -9.49 16.92 3.76
C LEU A 210 -8.78 17.76 4.82
N SER A 211 -7.57 17.36 5.19
CA SER A 211 -6.76 17.97 6.24
C SER A 211 -5.72 18.97 5.72
N TYR A 212 -5.82 19.42 4.47
CA TYR A 212 -4.82 20.30 3.88
C TYR A 212 -4.82 21.69 4.52
N LYS A 213 -3.63 22.16 4.94
CA LYS A 213 -3.30 23.42 5.65
C LYS A 213 -4.24 23.80 6.81
N SER A 214 -5.45 24.25 6.52
CA SER A 214 -6.45 24.74 7.49
C SER A 214 -7.89 24.30 7.17
N ASN A 215 -8.09 23.41 6.20
CA ASN A 215 -9.41 22.94 5.79
C ASN A 215 -10.29 22.43 6.95
N LEU A 216 -9.67 21.87 8.00
CA LEU A 216 -10.35 21.37 9.19
C LEU A 216 -10.51 22.40 10.31
N SER A 217 -9.68 23.46 10.39
CA SER A 217 -9.87 24.50 11.41
C SER A 217 -11.12 25.31 11.12
N ASP A 218 -11.37 25.57 9.84
CA ASP A 218 -12.47 26.43 9.41
C ASP A 218 -13.73 25.61 9.08
N TRP A 219 -13.67 24.28 9.18
CA TRP A 219 -14.72 23.33 8.79
C TRP A 219 -15.28 23.59 7.38
N ILE A 220 -14.37 23.92 6.46
CA ILE A 220 -14.68 24.39 5.12
C ILE A 220 -13.74 23.72 4.13
N ILE A 221 -14.30 22.99 3.17
CA ILE A 221 -13.53 22.34 2.11
C ILE A 221 -14.10 22.71 0.75
N HIS A 222 -13.23 23.19 -0.12
CA HIS A 222 -13.57 23.48 -1.51
C HIS A 222 -13.64 22.18 -2.29
N LYS A 223 -14.59 22.06 -3.22
CA LYS A 223 -14.64 20.90 -4.11
C LYS A 223 -13.34 20.83 -4.92
N PRO A 224 -12.69 19.65 -5.05
CA PRO A 224 -11.42 19.50 -5.75
C PRO A 224 -11.53 19.94 -7.21
N SER A 225 -10.50 20.64 -7.69
CA SER A 225 -10.38 20.99 -9.11
C SER A 225 -9.90 19.78 -9.93
N LYS A 226 -10.04 19.84 -11.26
CA LYS A 226 -9.50 18.78 -12.15
C LYS A 226 -8.00 18.54 -11.93
N GLY A 227 -7.24 19.58 -11.59
CA GLY A 227 -5.81 19.47 -11.31
C GLY A 227 -5.50 18.73 -10.00
N ASP A 228 -6.35 18.88 -8.98
CA ASP A 228 -6.19 18.22 -7.68
C ASP A 228 -6.45 16.71 -7.75
N MET A 229 -7.19 16.25 -8.77
CA MET A 229 -7.46 14.83 -9.03
C MET A 229 -6.31 14.12 -9.78
N ASN A 230 -5.36 14.87 -10.36
CA ASN A 230 -4.25 14.30 -11.12
C ASN A 230 -3.40 13.28 -10.32
N PRO A 231 -3.05 13.52 -9.03
CA PRO A 231 -2.34 12.52 -8.24
C PRO A 231 -3.13 11.21 -8.07
N LEU A 232 -4.45 11.29 -7.91
CA LEU A 232 -5.31 10.11 -7.78
C LEU A 232 -5.35 9.28 -9.08
N PHE A 233 -5.39 9.93 -10.25
CA PHE A 233 -5.21 9.22 -11.53
C PHE A 233 -3.84 8.54 -11.63
N LYS A 234 -2.75 9.18 -11.15
CA LYS A 234 -1.42 8.57 -11.13
C LYS A 234 -1.35 7.34 -10.23
N ILE A 235 -2.04 7.35 -9.09
CA ILE A 235 -2.19 6.17 -8.22
C ILE A 235 -2.83 5.04 -9.01
N PHE A 236 -4.02 5.27 -9.60
CA PHE A 236 -4.72 4.22 -10.36
C PHE A 236 -3.89 3.64 -11.50
N ILE A 237 -3.27 4.51 -12.32
CA ILE A 237 -2.42 4.04 -13.43
C ILE A 237 -1.27 3.19 -12.90
N PHE A 238 -0.55 3.67 -11.89
CA PHE A 238 0.61 2.95 -11.36
C PHE A 238 0.23 1.56 -10.80
N TYR A 239 -0.79 1.51 -9.95
CA TYR A 239 -1.23 0.25 -9.34
C TYR A 239 -1.91 -0.70 -10.34
N PHE A 240 -2.54 -0.19 -11.41
CA PHE A 240 -3.04 -1.04 -12.49
C PHE A 240 -1.92 -1.89 -13.11
N PHE A 241 -0.75 -1.30 -13.39
CA PHE A 241 0.40 -2.04 -13.92
C PHE A 241 1.00 -3.02 -12.89
N ILE A 242 0.95 -2.70 -11.60
CA ILE A 242 1.42 -3.62 -10.55
C ILE A 242 0.47 -4.83 -10.43
N ILE A 243 -0.84 -4.59 -10.47
CA ILE A 243 -1.83 -5.67 -10.46
C ILE A 243 -1.61 -6.58 -11.67
N PHE A 244 -1.41 -5.98 -12.85
CA PHE A 244 -1.06 -6.73 -14.06
C PHE A 244 0.23 -7.54 -13.90
N TYR A 245 1.28 -6.94 -13.33
CA TYR A 245 2.54 -7.62 -13.02
C TYR A 245 2.33 -8.89 -12.19
N TYR A 246 1.65 -8.78 -11.05
CA TYR A 246 1.43 -9.93 -10.17
C TYR A 246 0.44 -10.95 -10.73
N SER A 247 -0.45 -10.53 -11.64
CA SER A 247 -1.37 -11.44 -12.33
C SER A 247 -0.67 -12.31 -13.38
N ILE A 248 0.42 -11.83 -13.99
CA ILE A 248 1.24 -12.61 -14.94
C ILE A 248 2.21 -13.55 -14.24
N LEU A 249 2.69 -13.13 -13.07
CA LEU A 249 3.74 -13.84 -12.35
C LEU A 249 3.24 -15.15 -11.71
N THR A 250 1.97 -15.20 -11.33
CA THR A 250 1.24 -16.44 -10.98
C THR A 250 0.96 -17.28 -12.20
#